data_AF-A0A9X3X250-F1
#
_entry.id   AF-A0A9X3X250-F1
#
_cell.length_a   1.000
_cell.length_b   1.000
_cell.length_c   1.000
_cell.angle_alpha   90.00
_cell.angle_beta   90.00
_cell.angle_gamma   90.00
#
_symmetry.space_group_name_H-M   'P 1'
#
loop_
_entity.id
_entity.type
_entity.pdbx_description
1 polymer ?
#
loop_
_entity_poly.entity_id
_entity_poly.type
_entity_poly.pdbx_seq_one_letter_code
_entity_poly.pdbx_strand_id
1 'polypeptide(L)'
;MRNLVKWIGLVGLAGSTVLGAACTATGGRNVFGDGGSGGEDWSGEGGAGATPGGNGGSNPDGVGGSFVGPGAGGSGAGENLCDTDVNVDDDGDGFSEATGDCNDCDVNVSPNSVEVVGDAMNPDYKPSDENCNMAIDEAVETCDGAIAVDTQDPLDAARAVELCKIATPGGTDWGVVSAQWVMADGSPANGSANYHLGHGVLSGFGPNVKPRAGGKIFSVSSGAARQPTDGGYQSPSGFSKGYNSGHPQGFPKESPACPGVVTGTPYDATAVELEIRVPQNAKGFSFDFNFYTYEWPGYICSKYNDFFVAILSPIPAGQPDGQISFDMQGNPISVNNAFMNVCGCSAGPPCTAGGKSFDCPLGTAELDGTGFESHAATSWLKTQAPVTPGSTIRIRWGAYDSGDGVLDSTAIIDNWQWSAEAGTTVGTTPIPPIPK
;
A
#
# COMPACT_ATOMS: atom_id res chain seq x y z
N MET A 1 -71.03 8.71 33.46
CA MET A 1 -70.88 7.24 33.66
C MET A 1 -69.38 6.99 33.73
N ARG A 2 -68.79 6.79 34.93
CA ARG A 2 -68.62 5.49 35.62
C ARG A 2 -67.77 4.53 34.75
N ASN A 3 -66.62 3.95 35.12
CA ASN A 3 -65.86 3.69 36.36
C ASN A 3 -64.39 3.44 35.91
N LEU A 4 -63.29 3.77 36.58
CA LEU A 4 -62.77 3.41 37.92
C LEU A 4 -62.52 1.90 38.13
N VAL A 5 -61.25 1.49 38.34
CA VAL A 5 -60.67 0.41 39.21
C VAL A 5 -59.15 0.39 38.91
N LYS A 6 -58.25 0.93 39.75
CA LYS A 6 -57.70 0.55 41.08
C LYS A 6 -56.35 -0.20 41.01
N TRP A 7 -55.43 0.40 41.77
CA TRP A 7 -54.12 0.02 42.31
C TRP A 7 -53.95 -1.41 42.87
N ILE A 8 -52.68 -1.86 42.89
CA ILE A 8 -51.87 -2.61 43.90
C ILE A 8 -50.58 -3.03 43.14
N GLY A 9 -49.33 -3.05 43.62
CA GLY A 9 -48.71 -2.95 44.93
C GLY A 9 -47.21 -3.28 44.77
N LEU A 10 -46.45 -2.98 45.82
CA LEU A 10 -44.99 -2.84 45.94
C LEU A 10 -44.23 -4.20 46.13
N VAL A 11 -42.89 -4.13 45.98
CA VAL A 11 -41.79 -4.98 46.55
C VAL A 11 -41.15 -6.07 45.66
N GLY A 12 -39.83 -5.98 45.50
CA GLY A 12 -38.96 -7.10 45.11
C GLY A 12 -37.51 -6.69 44.78
N LEU A 13 -36.64 -6.68 45.78
CA LEU A 13 -35.21 -6.36 45.74
C LEU A 13 -34.37 -7.62 45.44
N ALA A 14 -33.43 -7.56 44.48
CA ALA A 14 -32.18 -8.36 44.32
C ALA A 14 -31.71 -8.15 42.86
N GLY A 15 -30.53 -7.66 42.51
CA GLY A 15 -29.21 -7.84 43.10
C GLY A 15 -28.37 -8.66 42.12
N SER A 16 -27.50 -8.03 41.33
CA SER A 16 -26.22 -8.61 40.84
C SER A 16 -25.43 -7.59 40.02
N THR A 17 -24.27 -7.25 40.57
CA THR A 17 -23.19 -6.43 40.03
C THR A 17 -22.38 -7.20 38.99
N VAL A 18 -22.05 -6.57 37.87
CA VAL A 18 -20.87 -6.92 37.07
C VAL A 18 -20.09 -5.62 36.83
N LEU A 19 -18.88 -5.56 37.40
CA LEU A 19 -17.92 -4.48 37.21
C LEU A 19 -17.36 -4.52 35.77
N GLY A 20 -17.47 -3.42 35.04
CA GLY A 20 -16.60 -3.11 33.92
C GLY A 20 -15.42 -2.27 34.42
N ALA A 21 -14.20 -2.77 34.28
CA ALA A 21 -12.98 -2.00 34.52
C ALA A 21 -12.63 -1.24 33.24
N ALA A 22 -12.85 0.07 33.27
CA ALA A 22 -12.28 1.02 32.33
C ALA A 22 -10.91 1.47 32.87
N CYS A 23 -9.85 1.33 32.07
CA CYS A 23 -8.58 1.99 32.31
C CYS A 23 -8.46 3.21 31.40
N THR A 24 -8.63 4.37 32.00
CA THR A 24 -8.23 5.69 31.52
C THR A 24 -6.70 5.80 31.56
N ALA A 25 -6.07 6.27 30.48
CA ALA A 25 -4.69 6.73 30.49
C ALA A 25 -4.66 8.22 30.10
N THR A 26 -4.50 9.08 31.10
CA THR A 26 -4.01 10.46 30.94
C THR A 26 -2.61 10.52 31.52
N GLY A 27 -1.67 11.09 30.77
CA GLY A 27 -0.31 11.33 31.27
C GLY A 27 0.65 11.72 30.17
N GLY A 28 0.56 12.95 29.68
CA GLY A 28 1.64 13.55 28.89
C GLY A 28 2.83 13.90 29.78
N ARG A 29 4.05 13.80 29.24
CA ARG A 29 5.21 14.63 29.64
C ARG A 29 6.12 14.89 28.45
N ASN A 30 6.52 16.16 28.39
CA ASN A 30 7.33 16.80 27.37
C ASN A 30 8.79 16.33 27.39
N VAL A 31 9.39 16.45 26.21
CA VAL A 31 10.81 16.29 25.88
C VAL A 31 11.57 17.58 26.23
N PHE A 32 12.87 17.42 26.56
CA PHE A 32 13.96 18.40 26.84
C PHE A 32 14.32 18.71 28.30
N GLY A 33 15.58 18.43 28.65
CA GLY A 33 16.28 18.94 29.85
C GLY A 33 17.54 18.15 30.24
N ASP A 34 18.69 18.79 30.11
CA ASP A 34 20.09 18.32 30.22
C ASP A 34 20.53 17.53 31.48
N GLY A 35 21.54 16.67 31.27
CA GLY A 35 22.81 16.73 32.01
C GLY A 35 23.03 15.75 33.18
N GLY A 36 24.18 15.04 33.14
CA GLY A 36 24.94 14.71 34.35
C GLY A 36 25.14 13.23 34.70
N SER A 37 26.29 12.69 34.27
CA SER A 37 27.22 11.78 34.96
C SER A 37 26.77 10.91 36.15
N GLY A 38 27.15 9.63 36.13
CA GLY A 38 27.39 8.82 37.33
C GLY A 38 27.20 7.34 37.08
N GLY A 39 28.29 6.60 36.81
CA GLY A 39 28.27 5.15 36.81
C GLY A 39 28.40 4.60 38.22
N GLU A 40 27.97 3.36 38.44
CA GLU A 40 28.57 2.42 39.39
C GLU A 40 28.34 0.98 38.91
N ASP A 41 29.42 0.20 38.93
CA ASP A 41 29.50 -1.26 38.87
C ASP A 41 28.62 -1.92 39.94
N TRP A 42 28.00 -3.07 39.62
CA TRP A 42 28.08 -4.20 40.55
C TRP A 42 27.89 -5.57 39.89
N SER A 43 28.87 -6.41 40.19
CA SER A 43 29.11 -7.82 39.90
C SER A 43 28.12 -8.78 40.59
N GLY A 44 27.94 -9.98 40.02
CA GLY A 44 27.38 -11.14 40.74
C GLY A 44 27.38 -12.43 39.92
N GLU A 45 28.23 -13.37 40.33
CA GLU A 45 28.57 -14.65 39.69
C GLU A 45 27.49 -15.75 39.77
N GLY A 46 27.50 -16.65 38.76
CA GLY A 46 27.70 -18.10 38.97
C GLY A 46 26.51 -19.00 39.35
N GLY A 47 26.25 -20.02 38.53
CA GLY A 47 25.46 -21.20 38.95
C GLY A 47 25.11 -22.17 37.83
N ALA A 48 25.96 -23.20 37.63
CA ALA A 48 25.73 -24.30 36.69
C ALA A 48 24.75 -25.35 37.24
N GLY A 49 23.95 -25.97 36.36
CA GLY A 49 23.15 -27.16 36.67
C GLY A 49 22.45 -27.73 35.42
N ALA A 50 22.89 -28.92 34.98
CA ALA A 50 22.42 -29.61 33.78
C ALA A 50 21.20 -30.52 34.04
N THR A 51 20.28 -30.64 33.07
CA THR A 51 19.75 -31.88 32.42
C THR A 51 18.51 -31.58 31.55
N PRO A 52 18.16 -32.44 30.54
CA PRO A 52 17.60 -32.00 29.27
C PRO A 52 16.09 -32.21 29.13
N GLY A 53 15.43 -31.34 28.36
CA GLY A 53 14.06 -31.52 27.91
C GLY A 53 13.76 -30.54 26.78
N GLY A 54 13.52 -31.05 25.58
CA GLY A 54 13.44 -30.26 24.35
C GLY A 54 12.23 -29.34 24.28
N ASN A 55 12.35 -28.30 23.46
CA ASN A 55 11.30 -27.88 22.53
C ASN A 55 11.92 -26.98 21.46
N GLY A 56 11.55 -27.21 20.19
CA GLY A 56 11.97 -26.38 19.08
C GLY A 56 11.41 -24.96 19.21
N GLY A 57 12.28 -23.99 18.96
CA GLY A 57 11.94 -22.57 18.89
C GLY A 57 12.97 -21.90 17.98
N SER A 58 12.62 -21.75 16.71
CA SER A 58 13.37 -20.98 15.73
C SER A 58 13.14 -19.48 16.00
N ASN A 59 14.21 -18.78 16.40
CA ASN A 59 14.28 -17.33 16.41
C ASN A 59 14.93 -16.87 15.10
N PRO A 60 14.30 -15.98 14.30
CA PRO A 60 14.86 -15.52 13.03
C PRO A 60 15.56 -14.17 13.24
N ASP A 61 16.80 -14.19 13.73
CA ASP A 61 17.65 -12.99 13.75
C ASP A 61 19.02 -13.38 13.19
N GLY A 62 19.20 -13.14 11.89
CA GLY A 62 20.43 -13.42 11.16
C GLY A 62 20.48 -12.63 9.86
N VAL A 63 20.61 -11.31 9.97
CA VAL A 63 21.04 -10.46 8.86
C VAL A 63 22.57 -10.48 8.86
N GLY A 64 23.17 -10.95 7.76
CA GLY A 64 24.61 -10.93 7.56
C GLY A 64 25.12 -12.16 6.80
N GLY A 65 24.99 -12.14 5.47
CA GLY A 65 25.56 -13.14 4.58
C GLY A 65 27.08 -13.24 4.75
N SER A 66 27.52 -14.33 5.37
CA SER A 66 28.92 -14.75 5.38
C SER A 66 29.18 -15.56 4.11
N PHE A 67 29.83 -14.93 3.14
CA PHE A 67 30.32 -15.59 1.93
C PHE A 67 31.39 -16.64 2.28
N VAL A 68 31.12 -17.91 2.02
CA VAL A 68 32.15 -18.94 1.97
C VAL A 68 32.59 -19.07 0.50
N GLY A 69 33.71 -18.42 0.15
CA GLY A 69 34.37 -18.66 -1.14
C GLY A 69 34.92 -20.09 -1.23
N PRO A 70 35.20 -20.60 -2.44
CA PRO A 70 35.61 -21.98 -2.62
C PRO A 70 37.03 -22.17 -2.08
N GLY A 71 37.13 -22.79 -0.90
CA GLY A 71 38.35 -23.38 -0.39
C GLY A 71 38.85 -22.81 0.94
N ALA A 72 38.43 -23.44 2.04
CA ALA A 72 39.31 -23.96 3.09
C ALA A 72 38.45 -24.59 4.20
N GLY A 73 38.61 -25.88 4.42
CA GLY A 73 37.92 -26.59 5.50
C GLY A 73 38.27 -26.01 6.88
N GLY A 74 37.24 -25.55 7.58
CA GLY A 74 37.27 -25.21 9.01
C GLY A 74 36.21 -26.03 9.73
N SER A 75 36.63 -26.96 10.57
CA SER A 75 35.72 -27.81 11.35
C SER A 75 35.24 -27.08 12.61
N GLY A 76 33.93 -26.92 12.77
CA GLY A 76 33.32 -26.71 14.09
C GLY A 76 32.00 -25.93 14.11
N ALA A 77 30.92 -26.66 14.42
CA ALA A 77 29.58 -26.21 14.82
C ALA A 77 28.52 -26.03 13.72
N GLY A 78 27.85 -27.13 13.37
CA GLY A 78 26.43 -27.14 12.97
C GLY A 78 26.02 -26.23 11.82
N GLU A 79 26.86 -26.10 10.79
CA GLU A 79 26.47 -25.51 9.52
C GLU A 79 25.69 -26.58 8.75
N ASN A 80 24.53 -26.23 8.19
CA ASN A 80 23.99 -26.99 7.06
C ASN A 80 25.10 -26.96 6.01
N LEU A 81 25.85 -28.06 5.92
CA LEU A 81 26.69 -28.29 4.77
C LEU A 81 25.70 -28.36 3.61
N CYS A 82 25.70 -27.35 2.74
CA CYS A 82 25.09 -27.54 1.43
C CYS A 82 25.74 -28.80 0.87
N ASP A 83 24.90 -29.76 0.55
CA ASP A 83 25.31 -30.96 -0.14
C ASP A 83 26.01 -30.54 -1.44
N THR A 84 26.80 -31.43 -2.00
CA THR A 84 27.39 -31.25 -3.33
C THR A 84 26.60 -31.99 -4.39
N ASP A 85 25.48 -32.61 -4.02
CA ASP A 85 24.59 -33.26 -4.97
C ASP A 85 23.75 -32.20 -5.67
N VAL A 86 24.12 -31.91 -6.92
CA VAL A 86 23.51 -30.91 -7.79
C VAL A 86 21.99 -31.01 -7.96
N ASN A 87 21.35 -32.10 -7.52
CA ASN A 87 19.92 -32.35 -7.66
C ASN A 87 19.15 -32.17 -6.35
N VAL A 88 19.83 -31.86 -5.25
CA VAL A 88 19.21 -31.57 -3.95
C VAL A 88 18.98 -30.08 -3.89
N ASP A 89 17.81 -29.67 -3.41
CA ASP A 89 17.47 -28.29 -3.07
C ASP A 89 17.78 -28.15 -1.56
N ASP A 90 18.96 -27.61 -1.28
CA ASP A 90 19.59 -27.62 0.05
C ASP A 90 19.07 -26.50 0.95
N ASP A 91 18.71 -25.36 0.37
CA ASP A 91 18.17 -24.22 1.10
C ASP A 91 16.63 -24.18 1.16
N GLY A 92 15.97 -24.99 0.35
CA GLY A 92 14.52 -25.23 0.37
C GLY A 92 13.70 -24.17 -0.36
N ASP A 93 14.29 -23.42 -1.29
CA ASP A 93 13.61 -22.35 -2.01
C ASP A 93 12.82 -22.82 -3.26
N GLY A 94 12.95 -24.12 -3.56
CA GLY A 94 12.30 -24.81 -4.67
C GLY A 94 13.22 -25.06 -5.86
N PHE A 95 14.49 -24.65 -5.80
CA PHE A 95 15.50 -24.87 -6.83
C PHE A 95 16.71 -25.62 -6.26
N SER A 96 17.24 -26.52 -7.08
CA SER A 96 18.59 -27.09 -6.94
C SER A 96 19.52 -26.47 -7.98
N GLU A 97 20.84 -26.68 -7.89
CA GLU A 97 21.76 -26.20 -8.94
C GLU A 97 21.45 -26.81 -10.32
N ALA A 98 21.01 -28.07 -10.39
CA ALA A 98 20.61 -28.72 -11.64
C ALA A 98 19.37 -28.08 -12.28
N THR A 99 18.57 -27.35 -11.50
CA THR A 99 17.40 -26.60 -11.97
C THR A 99 17.64 -25.10 -12.12
N GLY A 100 18.88 -24.65 -11.91
CA GLY A 100 19.31 -23.28 -12.19
C GLY A 100 19.53 -22.41 -10.97
N ASP A 101 19.57 -22.97 -9.76
CA ASP A 101 20.04 -22.24 -8.60
C ASP A 101 21.54 -21.91 -8.75
N CYS A 102 21.88 -20.63 -8.62
CA CYS A 102 23.24 -20.13 -8.67
C CYS A 102 23.92 -20.09 -7.29
N ASN A 103 23.15 -20.25 -6.21
CA ASN A 103 23.62 -20.35 -4.84
C ASN A 103 22.61 -21.13 -3.95
N ASP A 104 22.63 -22.46 -4.05
CA ASP A 104 21.80 -23.45 -3.31
C ASP A 104 22.12 -23.54 -1.80
N CYS A 105 22.64 -22.46 -1.25
CA CYS A 105 22.94 -22.28 0.16
C CYS A 105 22.21 -21.07 0.75
N ASP A 106 21.46 -20.32 -0.07
CA ASP A 106 20.81 -19.08 0.29
C ASP A 106 19.42 -19.02 -0.34
N VAL A 107 18.41 -19.31 0.48
CA VAL A 107 16.98 -19.31 0.16
C VAL A 107 16.45 -18.01 -0.49
N ASN A 108 17.25 -16.94 -0.53
CA ASN A 108 16.92 -15.68 -1.19
C ASN A 108 17.50 -15.56 -2.61
N VAL A 109 18.18 -16.59 -3.11
CA VAL A 109 18.88 -16.60 -4.40
C VAL A 109 18.39 -17.76 -5.25
N SER A 110 17.62 -17.49 -6.31
CA SER A 110 17.19 -18.49 -7.29
C SER A 110 16.52 -17.83 -8.49
N PRO A 111 16.22 -18.59 -9.57
CA PRO A 111 15.50 -18.05 -10.73
C PRO A 111 14.15 -17.38 -10.43
N ASN A 112 13.58 -17.57 -9.23
CA ASN A 112 12.33 -16.96 -8.79
C ASN A 112 12.48 -15.87 -7.71
N SER A 113 13.68 -15.38 -7.52
CA SER A 113 13.93 -14.18 -6.74
C SER A 113 13.75 -12.90 -7.56
N VAL A 114 13.58 -11.78 -6.87
CA VAL A 114 13.75 -10.44 -7.43
C VAL A 114 15.12 -9.91 -7.07
N GLU A 115 15.63 -9.03 -7.93
CA GLU A 115 16.89 -8.35 -7.71
C GLU A 115 16.84 -7.39 -6.50
N VAL A 116 17.90 -7.39 -5.70
CA VAL A 116 18.06 -6.54 -4.53
C VAL A 116 19.13 -5.48 -4.80
N VAL A 117 18.70 -4.37 -5.40
CA VAL A 117 19.58 -3.22 -5.62
C VAL A 117 19.71 -2.39 -4.35
N GLY A 118 20.85 -2.50 -3.68
CA GLY A 118 21.22 -1.73 -2.49
C GLY A 118 21.94 -0.42 -2.82
N ASP A 119 22.18 0.36 -1.77
CA ASP A 119 22.97 1.59 -1.88
C ASP A 119 24.46 1.25 -2.06
N ALA A 120 25.03 1.59 -3.21
CA ALA A 120 26.46 1.42 -3.48
C ALA A 120 27.37 2.18 -2.50
N MET A 121 26.84 3.13 -1.74
CA MET A 121 27.54 3.85 -0.67
C MET A 121 27.47 3.14 0.69
N ASN A 122 26.59 2.14 0.84
CA ASN A 122 26.54 1.31 2.04
C ASN A 122 27.72 0.33 2.01
N PRO A 123 28.69 0.44 2.95
CA PRO A 123 29.86 -0.44 2.97
C PRO A 123 29.53 -1.92 3.23
N ASP A 124 28.34 -2.19 3.77
CA ASP A 124 27.86 -3.54 4.05
C ASP A 124 27.10 -4.15 2.85
N TYR A 125 26.75 -3.34 1.85
CA TYR A 125 26.09 -3.83 0.64
C TYR A 125 27.09 -4.55 -0.26
N LYS A 126 26.72 -5.75 -0.69
CA LYS A 126 27.47 -6.56 -1.64
C LYS A 126 26.57 -6.84 -2.84
N PRO A 127 26.90 -6.27 -4.01
CA PRO A 127 26.29 -6.64 -5.29
C PRO A 127 26.25 -8.16 -5.47
N SER A 128 25.09 -8.71 -5.84
CA SER A 128 24.92 -10.14 -6.09
C SER A 128 23.92 -10.35 -7.23
N ASP A 129 23.86 -11.56 -7.77
CA ASP A 129 22.84 -11.97 -8.75
C ASP A 129 21.80 -12.79 -7.98
N GLU A 130 20.78 -12.15 -7.41
CA GLU A 130 19.79 -12.89 -6.62
C GLU A 130 18.88 -13.74 -7.48
N ASN A 131 18.68 -13.37 -8.75
CA ASN A 131 17.70 -14.01 -9.62
C ASN A 131 18.31 -14.98 -10.64
N CYS A 132 19.60 -15.27 -10.52
CA CYS A 132 20.39 -16.23 -11.30
C CYS A 132 20.31 -15.99 -12.83
N ASN A 133 20.25 -14.73 -13.27
CA ASN A 133 20.18 -14.37 -14.68
C ASN A 133 21.54 -13.99 -15.30
N MET A 134 22.62 -14.07 -14.52
CA MET A 134 23.99 -13.66 -14.85
C MET A 134 24.21 -12.14 -14.94
N ALA A 135 23.24 -11.33 -14.54
CA ALA A 135 23.39 -9.91 -14.28
C ALA A 135 23.41 -9.67 -12.76
N ILE A 136 24.03 -8.56 -12.36
CA ILE A 136 24.20 -8.17 -10.97
C ILE A 136 23.61 -6.77 -10.84
N ASP A 137 22.76 -6.59 -9.85
CA ASP A 137 22.08 -5.35 -9.48
C ASP A 137 21.44 -4.63 -10.68
N GLU A 138 20.73 -5.33 -11.55
CA GLU A 138 20.04 -4.67 -12.65
C GLU A 138 18.97 -3.70 -12.15
N ALA A 139 18.81 -2.60 -12.90
CA ALA A 139 17.72 -1.69 -12.66
C ALA A 139 16.37 -2.39 -12.88
N VAL A 140 15.36 -1.95 -12.12
CA VAL A 140 13.97 -2.40 -12.28
C VAL A 140 13.56 -2.34 -13.76
N GLU A 141 13.06 -3.47 -14.27
CA GLU A 141 12.60 -3.59 -15.64
C GLU A 141 11.45 -2.62 -15.92
N THR A 142 11.45 -1.99 -17.10
CA THR A 142 10.35 -1.14 -17.58
C THR A 142 9.66 -1.81 -18.77
N CYS A 143 8.33 -1.76 -18.82
CA CYS A 143 7.53 -2.49 -19.83
C CYS A 143 6.30 -1.71 -20.30
N ASP A 144 6.31 -0.39 -20.14
CA ASP A 144 5.16 0.50 -20.30
C ASP A 144 5.27 1.50 -21.47
N GLY A 145 6.42 1.54 -22.15
CA GLY A 145 6.77 2.58 -23.11
C GLY A 145 5.77 2.78 -24.26
N ALA A 146 5.09 1.71 -24.70
CA ALA A 146 4.20 1.71 -25.87
C ALA A 146 2.70 1.61 -25.53
N ILE A 147 2.31 1.78 -24.27
CA ILE A 147 0.91 1.62 -23.85
C ILE A 147 0.09 2.86 -24.26
N ALA A 148 -1.07 2.62 -24.88
CA ALA A 148 -2.02 3.65 -25.26
C ALA A 148 -2.81 4.14 -24.03
N VAL A 149 -3.16 5.44 -24.03
CA VAL A 149 -3.85 6.09 -22.91
C VAL A 149 -5.21 5.45 -22.57
N ASP A 150 -5.89 4.92 -23.59
CA ASP A 150 -7.21 4.30 -23.54
C ASP A 150 -7.17 2.78 -23.72
N THR A 151 -6.02 2.15 -23.39
CA THR A 151 -5.91 0.69 -23.39
C THR A 151 -7.04 0.04 -22.58
N GLN A 152 -7.56 -1.07 -23.10
CA GLN A 152 -8.55 -1.89 -22.40
C GLN A 152 -7.95 -3.22 -21.93
N ASP A 153 -6.64 -3.46 -22.11
CA ASP A 153 -5.96 -4.60 -21.52
C ASP A 153 -5.65 -4.32 -20.04
N PRO A 154 -6.26 -5.02 -19.07
CA PRO A 154 -5.99 -4.78 -17.66
C PRO A 154 -4.55 -5.12 -17.25
N LEU A 155 -3.80 -5.92 -18.02
CA LEU A 155 -2.39 -6.16 -17.75
C LEU A 155 -1.54 -4.90 -17.94
N ASP A 156 -2.00 -3.95 -18.76
CA ASP A 156 -1.30 -2.68 -18.95
C ASP A 156 -1.29 -1.83 -17.69
N ALA A 157 -2.25 -2.01 -16.77
CA ALA A 157 -2.21 -1.36 -15.46
C ALA A 157 -1.05 -1.86 -14.59
N ALA A 158 -0.70 -3.15 -14.69
CA ALA A 158 0.46 -3.71 -14.00
C ALA A 158 1.77 -3.27 -14.67
N ARG A 159 1.82 -3.26 -16.01
CA ARG A 159 2.99 -2.78 -16.75
C ARG A 159 3.30 -1.32 -16.47
N ALA A 160 2.28 -0.47 -16.39
CA ALA A 160 2.39 0.98 -16.12
C ALA A 160 2.81 1.34 -14.69
N VAL A 161 3.08 0.33 -13.84
CA VAL A 161 3.67 0.48 -12.51
C VAL A 161 4.92 -0.39 -12.36
N GLU A 162 5.55 -0.78 -13.46
CA GLU A 162 6.78 -1.58 -13.52
C GLU A 162 6.64 -3.03 -13.03
N LEU A 163 5.41 -3.55 -12.91
CA LEU A 163 5.17 -4.95 -12.61
C LEU A 163 5.12 -5.79 -13.90
N CYS A 164 6.30 -6.03 -14.48
CA CYS A 164 6.45 -6.52 -15.86
C CYS A 164 6.34 -8.05 -16.03
N LYS A 165 6.82 -8.83 -15.06
CA LYS A 165 6.85 -10.29 -15.17
C LYS A 165 5.44 -10.88 -15.11
N ILE A 166 5.09 -11.67 -16.12
CA ILE A 166 3.83 -12.42 -16.19
C ILE A 166 4.07 -13.86 -15.76
N ALA A 167 3.29 -14.33 -14.79
CA ALA A 167 3.33 -15.70 -14.31
C ALA A 167 2.31 -16.56 -15.04
N THR A 168 2.66 -17.81 -15.36
CA THR A 168 1.70 -18.76 -15.92
C THR A 168 0.73 -19.21 -14.81
N PRO A 169 -0.61 -19.17 -15.05
CA PRO A 169 -1.59 -19.70 -14.11
C PRO A 169 -1.30 -21.16 -13.75
N GLY A 170 -1.20 -21.45 -12.46
CA GLY A 170 -0.87 -22.79 -11.96
C GLY A 170 0.60 -23.21 -12.11
N GLY A 171 1.47 -22.36 -12.67
CA GLY A 171 2.92 -22.56 -12.68
C GLY A 171 3.57 -22.26 -11.32
N THR A 172 4.89 -22.25 -11.27
CA THR A 172 5.69 -21.94 -10.07
C THR A 172 6.33 -20.55 -10.12
N ASP A 173 6.49 -19.97 -11.31
CA ASP A 173 7.15 -18.66 -11.49
C ASP A 173 6.38 -17.51 -10.86
N TRP A 174 7.09 -16.54 -10.27
CA TRP A 174 6.49 -15.33 -9.74
C TRP A 174 6.05 -14.36 -10.84
N GLY A 175 5.18 -13.41 -10.49
CA GLY A 175 4.71 -12.36 -11.40
C GLY A 175 3.19 -12.20 -11.38
N VAL A 176 2.70 -11.36 -12.29
CA VAL A 176 1.25 -11.14 -12.48
C VAL A 176 0.64 -12.38 -13.11
N VAL A 177 -0.24 -13.05 -12.38
CA VAL A 177 -0.96 -14.25 -12.84
C VAL A 177 -2.16 -13.86 -13.69
N SER A 178 -2.89 -12.82 -13.27
CA SER A 178 -4.01 -12.27 -14.02
C SER A 178 -4.30 -10.82 -13.61
N ALA A 179 -4.96 -10.08 -14.49
CA ALA A 179 -5.47 -8.75 -14.23
C ALA A 179 -6.91 -8.64 -14.76
N GLN A 180 -7.79 -7.95 -14.04
CA GLN A 180 -9.18 -7.77 -14.43
C GLN A 180 -9.67 -6.35 -14.12
N TRP A 181 -10.48 -5.80 -15.03
CA TRP A 181 -11.26 -4.60 -14.76
C TRP A 181 -12.46 -4.95 -13.89
N VAL A 182 -12.60 -4.26 -12.76
CA VAL A 182 -13.64 -4.48 -11.75
C VAL A 182 -14.21 -3.15 -11.25
N MET A 183 -15.27 -3.21 -10.45
CA MET A 183 -15.72 -2.08 -9.63
C MET A 183 -14.89 -1.97 -8.35
N ALA A 184 -14.99 -0.85 -7.65
CA ALA A 184 -14.29 -0.67 -6.37
C ALA A 184 -14.68 -1.76 -5.33
N ASP A 185 -15.93 -2.25 -5.36
CA ASP A 185 -16.38 -3.37 -4.53
C ASP A 185 -15.89 -4.76 -4.98
N GLY A 186 -15.30 -4.87 -6.17
CA GLY A 186 -14.77 -6.11 -6.72
C GLY A 186 -15.75 -6.89 -7.57
N SER A 187 -16.97 -6.38 -7.74
CA SER A 187 -17.86 -6.90 -8.75
C SER A 187 -17.28 -6.65 -10.16
N PRO A 188 -17.64 -7.48 -11.16
CA PRO A 188 -17.16 -7.29 -12.53
C PRO A 188 -17.46 -5.89 -13.07
N ALA A 189 -16.60 -5.38 -13.95
CA ALA A 189 -16.86 -4.17 -14.72
C ALA A 189 -18.25 -4.25 -15.38
N ASN A 190 -18.96 -3.12 -15.40
CA ASN A 190 -20.25 -3.05 -16.08
C ASN A 190 -20.02 -2.90 -17.58
N GLY A 191 -21.02 -3.25 -18.39
CA GLY A 191 -20.95 -3.07 -19.84
C GLY A 191 -21.14 -1.63 -20.31
N SER A 192 -20.98 -0.62 -19.45
CA SER A 192 -21.15 0.79 -19.84
C SER A 192 -20.02 1.23 -20.74
N ALA A 193 -20.33 1.94 -21.83
CA ALA A 193 -19.32 2.54 -22.69
C ALA A 193 -18.44 3.56 -21.94
N ASN A 194 -18.97 4.17 -20.88
CA ASN A 194 -18.25 5.15 -20.06
C ASN A 194 -17.30 4.50 -19.04
N TYR A 195 -17.42 3.20 -18.75
CA TYR A 195 -16.61 2.53 -17.73
C TYR A 195 -15.11 2.67 -18.01
N HIS A 196 -14.71 2.48 -19.27
CA HIS A 196 -13.31 2.56 -19.72
C HIS A 196 -12.74 3.99 -19.74
N LEU A 197 -13.55 5.03 -19.48
CA LEU A 197 -13.03 6.36 -19.23
C LEU A 197 -12.46 6.48 -17.80
N GLY A 198 -12.92 5.65 -16.86
CA GLY A 198 -12.47 5.69 -15.47
C GLY A 198 -11.10 5.08 -15.20
N HIS A 199 -10.40 4.60 -16.22
CA HIS A 199 -9.01 4.16 -16.12
C HIS A 199 -8.20 4.61 -17.34
N GLY A 200 -6.89 4.70 -17.19
CA GLY A 200 -6.00 5.07 -18.27
C GLY A 200 -4.52 4.88 -17.93
N VAL A 201 -3.67 4.96 -18.95
CA VAL A 201 -2.20 4.87 -18.80
C VAL A 201 -1.56 6.13 -19.38
N LEU A 202 -1.20 7.05 -18.49
CA LEU A 202 -0.87 8.43 -18.84
C LEU A 202 0.64 8.63 -19.00
N SER A 203 1.08 9.59 -19.81
CA SER A 203 2.52 9.96 -19.92
C SER A 203 3.00 10.93 -18.83
N GLY A 204 2.10 11.27 -17.91
CA GLY A 204 2.23 12.30 -16.89
C GLY A 204 0.85 12.84 -16.52
N PHE A 205 0.78 13.71 -15.52
CA PHE A 205 -0.46 14.37 -15.14
C PHE A 205 -0.21 15.86 -14.96
N GLY A 206 -0.50 16.63 -16.02
CA GLY A 206 -0.02 17.99 -16.14
C GLY A 206 1.49 18.08 -16.43
N PRO A 207 2.07 19.30 -16.48
CA PRO A 207 3.47 19.49 -16.81
C PRO A 207 4.42 19.14 -15.66
N ASN A 208 3.93 19.12 -14.41
CA ASN A 208 4.76 19.04 -13.21
C ASN A 208 4.77 17.66 -12.53
N VAL A 209 3.88 16.75 -12.93
CA VAL A 209 3.81 15.39 -12.37
C VAL A 209 4.20 14.39 -13.45
N LYS A 210 5.36 13.78 -13.25
CA LYS A 210 5.99 12.83 -14.19
C LYS A 210 5.93 11.42 -13.63
N PRO A 211 6.03 10.40 -14.52
CA PRO A 211 6.27 9.03 -14.08
C PRO A 211 7.43 8.93 -13.08
N ARG A 212 7.25 8.09 -12.07
CA ARG A 212 8.19 7.80 -10.98
C ARG A 212 9.16 6.69 -11.37
N ALA A 213 8.71 5.77 -12.21
CA ALA A 213 9.54 4.87 -12.98
C ALA A 213 8.97 4.76 -14.41
N GLY A 214 9.68 4.06 -15.30
CA GLY A 214 9.21 3.88 -16.68
C GLY A 214 8.93 5.19 -17.44
N GLY A 215 7.90 5.15 -18.29
CA GLY A 215 7.46 6.26 -19.13
C GLY A 215 5.96 6.52 -19.10
N LYS A 216 5.22 5.87 -18.19
CA LYS A 216 3.77 5.96 -18.00
C LYS A 216 3.40 5.90 -16.52
N ILE A 217 2.15 6.23 -16.24
CA ILE A 217 1.52 6.15 -14.92
C ILE A 217 0.16 5.50 -15.09
N PHE A 218 -0.19 4.54 -14.24
CA PHE A 218 -1.56 4.04 -14.20
C PHE A 218 -2.48 5.06 -13.52
N SER A 219 -3.65 5.33 -14.10
CA SER A 219 -4.64 6.26 -13.54
C SER A 219 -5.99 5.57 -13.38
N VAL A 220 -6.63 5.83 -12.24
CA VAL A 220 -8.00 5.41 -11.94
C VAL A 220 -8.80 6.59 -11.41
N SER A 221 -10.04 6.74 -11.86
CA SER A 221 -10.87 7.91 -11.59
C SER A 221 -12.33 7.52 -11.43
N SER A 222 -13.02 8.23 -10.53
CA SER A 222 -14.47 8.22 -10.49
C SER A 222 -15.09 8.94 -11.70
N GLY A 223 -14.38 9.88 -12.31
CA GLY A 223 -14.71 10.48 -13.59
C GLY A 223 -13.92 9.88 -14.76
N ALA A 224 -13.22 10.75 -15.50
CA ALA A 224 -12.30 10.37 -16.57
C ALA A 224 -10.84 10.38 -16.08
N ALA A 225 -10.17 9.24 -16.14
CA ALA A 225 -8.75 9.06 -15.84
C ALA A 225 -7.88 9.58 -16.99
N ARG A 226 -7.93 10.90 -17.24
CA ARG A 226 -7.27 11.59 -18.35
C ARG A 226 -6.78 12.96 -17.87
N GLN A 227 -5.62 13.41 -18.34
CA GLN A 227 -5.27 14.84 -18.27
C GLN A 227 -5.91 15.60 -19.46
N PRO A 228 -6.07 16.93 -19.38
CA PRO A 228 -6.67 17.77 -20.42
C PRO A 228 -6.12 17.60 -21.84
N THR A 229 -4.86 17.16 -21.96
CA THR A 229 -4.20 16.94 -23.26
C THR A 229 -4.50 15.58 -23.89
N ASP A 230 -5.13 14.66 -23.15
CA ASP A 230 -5.36 13.29 -23.62
C ASP A 230 -6.70 13.15 -24.35
N GLY A 231 -6.76 12.20 -25.28
CA GLY A 231 -8.01 11.80 -25.92
C GLY A 231 -9.00 11.22 -24.90
N GLY A 232 -10.26 11.65 -24.99
CA GLY A 232 -11.32 11.20 -24.06
C GLY A 232 -11.37 11.96 -22.74
N TYR A 233 -10.60 13.03 -22.57
CA TYR A 233 -10.70 13.91 -21.40
C TYR A 233 -12.14 14.41 -21.18
N GLN A 234 -12.53 14.41 -19.91
CA GLN A 234 -13.75 15.04 -19.40
C GLN A 234 -13.37 15.85 -18.17
N SER A 235 -14.04 16.99 -17.97
CA SER A 235 -13.77 17.84 -16.80
C SER A 235 -14.13 17.10 -15.51
N PRO A 236 -13.26 17.10 -14.48
CA PRO A 236 -13.57 16.51 -13.17
C PRO A 236 -14.67 17.27 -12.39
N SER A 237 -15.17 18.36 -12.97
CA SER A 237 -16.19 19.22 -12.37
C SER A 237 -17.63 18.75 -12.56
N GLY A 238 -17.86 17.60 -13.20
CA GLY A 238 -19.22 17.22 -13.62
C GLY A 238 -19.38 15.95 -14.43
N PHE A 239 -18.33 15.14 -14.64
CA PHE A 239 -18.43 14.01 -15.56
C PHE A 239 -18.92 12.74 -14.88
N SER A 240 -20.24 12.56 -14.85
CA SER A 240 -20.82 11.30 -14.40
C SER A 240 -20.72 10.20 -15.46
N LYS A 241 -20.23 9.02 -15.06
CA LYS A 241 -20.28 7.80 -15.88
C LYS A 241 -21.66 7.14 -15.87
N GLY A 242 -22.54 7.54 -14.94
CA GLY A 242 -23.97 7.25 -14.93
C GLY A 242 -24.36 5.91 -14.31
N TYR A 243 -23.56 5.38 -13.38
CA TYR A 243 -23.86 4.10 -12.73
C TYR A 243 -23.46 4.06 -11.25
N ASN A 244 -23.88 3.00 -10.57
CA ASN A 244 -23.61 2.75 -9.15
C ASN A 244 -22.85 1.44 -8.97
N SER A 245 -22.21 1.30 -7.81
CA SER A 245 -21.65 0.04 -7.32
C SER A 245 -21.97 -0.18 -5.84
N GLY A 246 -21.63 -1.34 -5.30
CA GLY A 246 -21.54 -1.53 -3.87
C GLY A 246 -20.32 -0.79 -3.28
N HIS A 247 -20.25 -0.79 -1.95
CA HIS A 247 -19.07 -0.32 -1.23
C HIS A 247 -17.94 -1.37 -1.28
N PRO A 248 -16.68 -0.93 -1.37
CA PRO A 248 -15.54 -1.79 -1.07
C PRO A 248 -15.65 -2.45 0.31
N GLN A 249 -14.95 -3.57 0.49
CA GLN A 249 -14.89 -4.23 1.79
C GLN A 249 -14.39 -3.24 2.87
N GLY A 250 -15.11 -3.15 3.99
CA GLY A 250 -14.83 -2.19 5.06
C GLY A 250 -15.43 -0.79 4.89
N PHE A 251 -16.04 -0.51 3.73
CA PHE A 251 -16.74 0.75 3.46
C PHE A 251 -18.27 0.61 3.59
N PRO A 252 -19.02 1.70 3.85
CA PRO A 252 -18.56 3.08 4.06
C PRO A 252 -17.73 3.20 5.34
N LYS A 253 -16.59 3.89 5.25
CA LYS A 253 -15.64 4.05 6.35
C LYS A 253 -15.61 5.50 6.77
N GLU A 254 -16.01 5.74 8.01
CA GLU A 254 -15.95 7.08 8.62
C GLU A 254 -14.49 7.54 8.70
N SER A 255 -14.24 8.79 8.32
CA SER A 255 -12.94 9.44 8.50
C SER A 255 -12.82 9.93 9.94
N PRO A 256 -11.82 9.48 10.74
CA PRO A 256 -11.57 10.01 12.07
C PRO A 256 -11.50 11.55 12.16
N ALA A 257 -11.08 12.22 11.08
CA ALA A 257 -11.05 13.68 10.97
C ALA A 257 -12.44 14.33 10.86
N CYS A 258 -13.51 13.55 10.66
CA CYS A 258 -14.89 13.99 10.48
C CYS A 258 -15.89 13.11 11.26
N PRO A 259 -15.88 13.17 12.60
CA PRO A 259 -16.73 12.32 13.41
C PRO A 259 -18.23 12.47 13.12
N GLY A 260 -18.95 11.35 13.00
CA GLY A 260 -20.39 11.28 12.74
C GLY A 260 -20.79 11.48 11.28
N VAL A 261 -19.82 11.58 10.36
CA VAL A 261 -20.08 11.72 8.92
C VAL A 261 -20.00 10.35 8.25
N VAL A 262 -21.12 9.91 7.68
CA VAL A 262 -21.19 8.68 6.89
C VAL A 262 -21.32 9.05 5.41
N THR A 263 -20.44 8.49 4.59
CA THR A 263 -20.42 8.71 3.14
C THR A 263 -21.56 7.97 2.45
N GLY A 264 -22.01 8.51 1.31
CA GLY A 264 -23.15 8.01 0.56
C GLY A 264 -22.83 6.78 -0.30
N THR A 265 -23.84 6.36 -1.06
CA THR A 265 -23.73 5.24 -2.02
C THR A 265 -22.63 5.53 -3.05
N PRO A 266 -21.81 4.53 -3.43
CA PRO A 266 -20.82 4.69 -4.49
C PRO A 266 -21.45 4.89 -5.86
N TYR A 267 -20.92 5.86 -6.59
CA TYR A 267 -21.19 6.10 -8.00
C TYR A 267 -19.91 5.97 -8.79
N ASP A 268 -20.08 5.64 -10.07
CA ASP A 268 -19.05 5.81 -11.09
C ASP A 268 -17.72 5.13 -10.72
N ALA A 269 -17.80 4.00 -10.02
CA ALA A 269 -16.63 3.26 -9.60
C ALA A 269 -15.86 2.69 -10.80
N THR A 270 -14.53 2.73 -10.74
CA THR A 270 -13.64 2.00 -11.64
C THR A 270 -12.46 1.47 -10.83
N ALA A 271 -12.02 0.26 -11.13
CA ALA A 271 -10.89 -0.38 -10.47
C ALA A 271 -10.22 -1.42 -11.37
N VAL A 272 -8.95 -1.71 -11.07
CA VAL A 272 -8.24 -2.89 -11.56
C VAL A 272 -7.94 -3.80 -10.39
N GLU A 273 -8.10 -5.12 -10.57
CA GLU A 273 -7.64 -6.14 -9.63
C GLU A 273 -6.56 -6.98 -10.30
N LEU A 274 -5.39 -7.06 -9.66
CA LEU A 274 -4.27 -7.88 -10.07
C LEU A 274 -4.15 -9.07 -9.14
N GLU A 275 -4.05 -10.29 -9.68
CA GLU A 275 -3.61 -11.47 -8.95
C GLU A 275 -2.13 -11.71 -9.24
N ILE A 276 -1.31 -11.76 -8.19
CA ILE A 276 0.15 -11.75 -8.28
C ILE A 276 0.70 -12.89 -7.44
N ARG A 277 1.63 -13.67 -8.00
CA ARG A 277 2.48 -14.57 -7.22
C ARG A 277 3.72 -13.81 -6.77
N VAL A 278 3.93 -13.80 -5.46
CA VAL A 278 5.03 -13.08 -4.80
C VAL A 278 6.36 -13.79 -5.09
N PRO A 279 7.44 -13.06 -5.39
CA PRO A 279 8.80 -13.62 -5.52
C PRO A 279 9.24 -14.39 -4.28
N GLN A 280 10.19 -15.33 -4.43
CA GLN A 280 10.62 -16.22 -3.34
C GLN A 280 11.42 -15.51 -2.24
N ASN A 281 12.08 -14.39 -2.57
CA ASN A 281 12.81 -13.60 -1.60
C ASN A 281 12.06 -12.33 -1.12
N ALA A 282 10.88 -12.04 -1.67
CA ALA A 282 10.13 -10.81 -1.35
C ALA A 282 9.27 -10.96 -0.08
N LYS A 283 9.50 -10.08 0.89
CA LYS A 283 8.83 -10.01 2.20
C LYS A 283 7.89 -8.80 2.32
N GLY A 284 7.93 -7.89 1.36
CA GLY A 284 7.06 -6.73 1.26
C GLY A 284 6.97 -6.20 -0.17
N PHE A 285 6.09 -5.23 -0.37
CA PHE A 285 6.09 -4.39 -1.57
C PHE A 285 5.72 -2.95 -1.22
N SER A 286 5.98 -2.04 -2.14
CA SER A 286 5.47 -0.67 -2.12
C SER A 286 5.02 -0.22 -3.50
N PHE A 287 4.17 0.79 -3.56
CA PHE A 287 3.85 1.54 -4.76
C PHE A 287 3.69 3.03 -4.41
N ASP A 288 3.97 3.88 -5.38
CA ASP A 288 3.79 5.33 -5.26
C ASP A 288 2.40 5.70 -5.83
N PHE A 289 1.70 6.66 -5.21
CA PHE A 289 0.46 7.20 -5.74
C PHE A 289 0.27 8.68 -5.41
N ASN A 290 -0.55 9.39 -6.19
CA ASN A 290 -0.96 10.76 -5.92
C ASN A 290 -2.47 10.89 -6.17
N PHE A 291 -3.19 11.45 -5.21
CA PHE A 291 -4.65 11.55 -5.23
C PHE A 291 -5.10 13.01 -5.37
N TYR A 292 -6.01 13.25 -6.32
CA TYR A 292 -6.61 14.53 -6.67
C TYR A 292 -8.10 14.47 -6.43
N THR A 293 -8.69 15.55 -5.93
CA THR A 293 -10.12 15.56 -5.64
C THR A 293 -10.76 16.91 -5.93
N TYR A 294 -11.91 16.88 -6.61
CA TYR A 294 -12.71 18.07 -6.90
C TYR A 294 -13.67 18.42 -5.75
N GLU A 295 -13.80 17.55 -4.75
CA GLU A 295 -14.57 17.79 -3.52
C GLU A 295 -13.97 18.92 -2.66
N TRP A 296 -12.66 19.17 -2.78
CA TRP A 296 -12.01 20.28 -2.09
C TRP A 296 -12.24 21.60 -2.85
N PRO A 297 -12.61 22.73 -2.22
CA PRO A 297 -12.67 22.96 -0.79
C PRO A 297 -14.08 22.79 -0.19
N GLY A 298 -15.08 22.51 -1.03
CA GLY A 298 -16.49 22.67 -0.69
C GLY A 298 -17.08 21.58 0.19
N TYR A 299 -16.54 20.37 0.13
CA TYR A 299 -17.22 19.17 0.59
C TYR A 299 -16.48 18.38 1.67
N ILE A 300 -15.49 19.01 2.32
CA ILE A 300 -14.84 18.45 3.52
C ILE A 300 -15.88 18.05 4.57
N CYS A 301 -15.69 16.88 5.17
CA CYS A 301 -16.60 16.29 6.15
C CYS A 301 -18.05 16.20 5.65
N SER A 302 -18.25 15.90 4.37
CA SER A 302 -19.59 15.69 3.81
C SER A 302 -19.84 14.21 3.49
N LYS A 303 -21.08 13.88 3.10
CA LYS A 303 -21.40 12.55 2.57
C LYS A 303 -20.89 12.34 1.13
N TYR A 304 -20.34 13.37 0.51
CA TYR A 304 -19.94 13.40 -0.89
C TYR A 304 -18.47 13.03 -1.12
N ASN A 305 -17.69 12.84 -0.05
CA ASN A 305 -16.25 12.57 -0.19
C ASN A 305 -15.97 11.31 -1.03
N ASP A 306 -15.30 11.51 -2.15
CA ASP A 306 -14.81 10.41 -2.98
C ASP A 306 -13.61 9.73 -2.33
N PHE A 307 -13.33 8.51 -2.81
CA PHE A 307 -12.25 7.71 -2.26
C PHE A 307 -11.37 7.10 -3.34
N PHE A 308 -10.08 7.03 -3.01
CA PHE A 308 -9.18 6.05 -3.59
C PHE A 308 -9.03 4.86 -2.62
N VAL A 309 -9.14 3.64 -3.15
CA VAL A 309 -8.95 2.40 -2.41
C VAL A 309 -7.82 1.57 -2.99
N ALA A 310 -7.05 0.96 -2.10
CA ALA A 310 -6.01 -0.01 -2.36
C ALA A 310 -6.28 -1.21 -1.44
N ILE A 311 -7.04 -2.19 -1.94
CA ILE A 311 -7.50 -3.35 -1.16
C ILE A 311 -6.60 -4.54 -1.43
N LEU A 312 -5.90 -5.02 -0.38
CA LEU A 312 -5.03 -6.18 -0.41
C LEU A 312 -5.73 -7.42 0.14
N SER A 313 -5.60 -8.55 -0.57
CA SER A 313 -6.02 -9.88 -0.13
C SER A 313 -4.87 -10.88 -0.31
N PRO A 314 -4.59 -11.77 0.64
CA PRO A 314 -5.18 -11.85 1.98
C PRO A 314 -5.01 -10.56 2.79
N ILE A 315 -5.94 -10.31 3.72
CA ILE A 315 -5.89 -9.09 4.54
C ILE A 315 -4.61 -9.12 5.39
N PRO A 316 -3.73 -8.11 5.27
CA PRO A 316 -2.49 -8.09 6.02
C PRO A 316 -2.75 -7.89 7.51
N ALA A 317 -1.84 -8.40 8.34
CA ALA A 317 -1.94 -8.27 9.79
C ALA A 317 -2.06 -6.79 10.21
N GLY A 318 -2.95 -6.51 11.16
CA GLY A 318 -3.24 -5.15 11.62
C GLY A 318 -4.23 -4.37 10.78
N GLN A 319 -4.72 -4.91 9.65
CA GLN A 319 -5.80 -4.29 8.86
C GLN A 319 -7.14 -4.99 9.10
N PRO A 320 -8.25 -4.24 9.24
CA PRO A 320 -9.58 -4.82 9.45
C PRO A 320 -10.28 -5.23 8.15
N ASP A 321 -9.93 -4.61 7.02
CA ASP A 321 -10.72 -4.63 5.79
C ASP A 321 -9.88 -4.76 4.50
N GLY A 322 -8.55 -4.86 4.62
CA GLY A 322 -7.64 -4.98 3.49
C GLY A 322 -7.21 -3.64 2.89
N GLN A 323 -7.78 -2.50 3.30
CA GLN A 323 -7.32 -1.19 2.83
C GLN A 323 -5.91 -0.92 3.37
N ILE A 324 -4.94 -0.70 2.48
CA ILE A 324 -3.55 -0.44 2.86
C ILE A 324 -3.10 1.03 2.70
N SER A 325 -3.94 1.87 2.08
CA SER A 325 -3.69 3.31 1.93
C SER A 325 -4.56 4.17 2.85
N PHE A 326 -3.93 4.84 3.81
CA PHE A 326 -4.57 5.71 4.80
C PHE A 326 -3.53 6.65 5.42
N ASP A 327 -3.95 7.79 5.99
CA ASP A 327 -3.01 8.67 6.70
C ASP A 327 -2.61 8.16 8.09
N MET A 328 -1.66 8.85 8.72
CA MET A 328 -1.17 8.50 10.06
C MET A 328 -2.25 8.56 11.16
N GLN A 329 -3.44 9.12 10.89
CA GLN A 329 -4.58 9.13 11.80
C GLN A 329 -5.62 8.05 11.45
N GLY A 330 -5.37 7.24 10.42
CA GLY A 330 -6.27 6.20 9.95
C GLY A 330 -7.40 6.71 9.05
N ASN A 331 -7.32 7.94 8.53
CA ASN A 331 -8.30 8.41 7.54
C ASN A 331 -8.04 7.70 6.19
N PRO A 332 -9.08 7.18 5.53
CA PRO A 332 -8.97 6.73 4.15
C PRO A 332 -8.50 7.85 3.22
N ILE A 333 -7.95 7.49 2.07
CA ILE A 333 -7.58 8.47 1.03
C ILE A 333 -8.87 9.07 0.45
N SER A 334 -9.10 10.33 0.80
CA SER A 334 -10.27 11.15 0.44
C SER A 334 -9.93 12.63 0.67
N VAL A 335 -10.87 13.54 0.40
CA VAL A 335 -10.73 14.98 0.70
C VAL A 335 -10.40 15.30 2.17
N ASN A 336 -10.69 14.40 3.11
CA ASN A 336 -10.43 14.61 4.54
C ASN A 336 -9.05 14.14 5.00
N ASN A 337 -8.24 13.61 4.08
CA ASN A 337 -6.95 13.03 4.40
C ASN A 337 -5.93 14.10 4.81
N ALA A 338 -5.13 13.82 5.83
CA ALA A 338 -4.11 14.74 6.33
C ALA A 338 -2.98 15.03 5.34
N PHE A 339 -2.88 14.27 4.26
CA PHE A 339 -1.87 14.48 3.22
C PHE A 339 -2.27 15.50 2.14
N MET A 340 -3.43 16.16 2.23
CA MET A 340 -3.82 17.26 1.32
C MET A 340 -2.87 18.46 1.44
N ASN A 341 -1.76 18.42 0.69
CA ASN A 341 -0.63 19.36 0.80
C ASN A 341 -0.41 20.22 -0.46
N VAL A 342 -1.07 19.90 -1.57
CA VAL A 342 -1.14 20.72 -2.78
C VAL A 342 -2.55 21.27 -2.87
N CYS A 343 -2.75 22.60 -2.80
CA CYS A 343 -4.10 23.17 -2.78
C CYS A 343 -4.18 24.52 -3.50
N GLY A 344 -5.18 24.66 -4.38
CA GLY A 344 -5.49 25.88 -5.12
C GLY A 344 -6.56 26.73 -4.45
N CYS A 345 -6.19 27.58 -3.49
CA CYS A 345 -7.11 28.62 -2.97
C CYS A 345 -6.78 30.02 -3.51
N SER A 346 -7.82 30.85 -3.68
CA SER A 346 -7.71 32.20 -4.25
C SER A 346 -6.83 33.18 -3.46
N ALA A 347 -6.67 32.96 -2.14
CA ALA A 347 -5.81 33.77 -1.28
C ALA A 347 -4.37 33.25 -1.16
N GLY A 348 -4.08 32.08 -1.74
CA GLY A 348 -2.85 31.32 -1.50
C GLY A 348 -2.80 30.65 -0.12
N PRO A 349 -1.86 29.71 0.11
CA PRO A 349 -1.72 29.04 1.40
C PRO A 349 -1.37 29.99 2.56
N PRO A 350 -1.80 29.71 3.81
CA PRO A 350 -2.66 28.59 4.20
C PRO A 350 -4.10 28.75 3.68
N CYS A 351 -4.66 27.67 3.15
CA CYS A 351 -6.01 27.64 2.61
C CYS A 351 -7.03 27.34 3.72
N THR A 352 -8.23 27.93 3.63
CA THR A 352 -9.35 27.58 4.51
C THR A 352 -10.39 26.80 3.71
N ALA A 353 -10.71 25.58 4.15
CA ALA A 353 -11.68 24.71 3.49
C ALA A 353 -12.45 23.91 4.54
N GLY A 354 -13.78 23.80 4.41
CA GLY A 354 -14.61 23.11 5.41
C GLY A 354 -14.49 23.65 6.84
N GLY A 355 -14.11 24.92 7.02
CA GLY A 355 -13.81 25.50 8.34
C GLY A 355 -12.49 25.06 8.97
N LYS A 356 -11.65 24.31 8.24
CA LYS A 356 -10.31 23.88 8.64
C LYS A 356 -9.23 24.67 7.88
N SER A 357 -8.08 24.85 8.51
CA SER A 357 -6.89 25.44 7.89
C SER A 357 -6.01 24.33 7.31
N PHE A 358 -5.53 24.53 6.08
CA PHE A 358 -4.61 23.65 5.38
C PHE A 358 -3.36 24.45 5.02
N ASP A 359 -2.20 24.02 5.51
CA ASP A 359 -0.94 24.74 5.29
C ASP A 359 -0.48 24.68 3.83
N CYS A 360 -0.90 23.65 3.09
CA CYS A 360 -0.61 23.40 1.68
C CYS A 360 0.84 23.75 1.29
N PRO A 361 1.84 23.14 1.97
CA PRO A 361 3.24 23.55 1.88
C PRO A 361 3.85 23.33 0.49
N LEU A 362 3.19 22.54 -0.37
CA LEU A 362 3.64 22.23 -1.73
C LEU A 362 3.06 23.18 -2.79
N GLY A 363 2.20 24.13 -2.38
CA GLY A 363 1.62 25.14 -3.28
C GLY A 363 0.61 24.54 -4.26
N THR A 364 0.64 24.99 -5.52
CA THR A 364 -0.33 24.61 -6.57
C THR A 364 0.30 24.00 -7.81
N ALA A 365 1.63 23.94 -7.90
CA ALA A 365 2.31 23.60 -9.15
C ALA A 365 1.89 22.22 -9.69
N GLU A 366 1.69 21.23 -8.83
CA GLU A 366 1.25 19.89 -9.24
C GLU A 366 -0.21 19.85 -9.73
N LEU A 367 -0.99 20.92 -9.56
CA LEU A 367 -2.36 21.00 -10.09
C LEU A 367 -2.41 21.59 -11.51
N ASP A 368 -1.36 22.27 -11.96
CA ASP A 368 -1.35 22.95 -13.26
C ASP A 368 -1.60 21.95 -14.39
N GLY A 369 -2.55 22.22 -15.27
CA GLY A 369 -2.80 21.38 -16.46
C GLY A 369 -3.31 19.97 -16.13
N THR A 370 -3.85 19.75 -14.94
CA THR A 370 -4.46 18.48 -14.52
C THR A 370 -5.99 18.50 -14.62
N GLY A 371 -6.61 19.69 -14.69
CA GLY A 371 -8.04 19.87 -14.49
C GLY A 371 -8.45 20.13 -13.02
N PHE A 372 -7.49 20.08 -12.08
CA PHE A 372 -7.70 20.31 -10.65
C PHE A 372 -7.10 21.63 -10.14
N GLU A 373 -6.86 22.62 -11.02
CA GLU A 373 -6.07 23.85 -10.75
C GLU A 373 -6.51 24.65 -9.50
N SER A 374 -7.80 24.64 -9.17
CA SER A 374 -8.37 25.32 -8.00
C SER A 374 -8.87 24.37 -6.90
N HIS A 375 -8.35 23.13 -6.89
CA HIS A 375 -8.79 22.05 -6.00
C HIS A 375 -7.60 21.56 -5.16
N ALA A 376 -7.56 20.29 -4.78
CA ALA A 376 -6.48 19.76 -3.94
C ALA A 376 -5.96 18.40 -4.38
N ALA A 377 -4.72 18.13 -3.98
CA ALA A 377 -4.06 16.84 -4.15
C ALA A 377 -3.14 16.50 -2.97
N THR A 378 -2.77 15.22 -2.86
CA THR A 378 -1.83 14.74 -1.83
C THR A 378 -0.37 15.09 -2.11
N SER A 379 0.00 15.22 -3.39
CA SER A 379 1.36 14.90 -3.90
C SER A 379 1.68 13.41 -3.76
N TRP A 380 2.88 13.00 -4.16
CA TRP A 380 3.29 11.60 -4.15
C TRP A 380 3.36 11.04 -2.72
N LEU A 381 2.66 9.93 -2.51
CA LEU A 381 2.65 9.12 -1.32
C LEU A 381 3.18 7.73 -1.67
N LYS A 382 3.89 7.09 -0.75
CA LYS A 382 4.27 5.68 -0.85
C LYS A 382 3.37 4.86 0.07
N THR A 383 2.65 3.89 -0.47
CA THR A 383 2.01 2.83 0.31
C THR A 383 2.85 1.57 0.27
N GLN A 384 2.96 0.86 1.39
CA GLN A 384 3.66 -0.41 1.50
C GLN A 384 2.86 -1.42 2.33
N ALA A 385 3.12 -2.72 2.11
CA ALA A 385 2.50 -3.80 2.87
C ALA A 385 3.39 -5.06 2.90
N PRO A 386 3.32 -5.87 3.98
CA PRO A 386 4.00 -7.16 4.05
C PRO A 386 3.36 -8.19 3.11
N VAL A 387 4.17 -9.12 2.63
CA VAL A 387 3.73 -10.30 1.88
C VAL A 387 4.50 -11.53 2.32
N THR A 388 3.90 -12.70 2.11
CA THR A 388 4.60 -13.98 2.32
C THR A 388 5.27 -14.38 1.01
N PRO A 389 6.57 -14.72 1.00
CA PRO A 389 7.22 -15.17 -0.22
C PRO A 389 6.55 -16.41 -0.84
N GLY A 390 6.54 -16.49 -2.17
CA GLY A 390 5.88 -17.57 -2.94
C GLY A 390 4.35 -17.61 -2.86
N SER A 391 3.72 -16.81 -1.99
CA SER A 391 2.27 -16.77 -1.84
C SER A 391 1.58 -16.06 -3.01
N THR A 392 0.25 -16.19 -3.09
CA THR A 392 -0.57 -15.42 -4.03
C THR A 392 -1.31 -14.31 -3.31
N ILE A 393 -1.19 -13.10 -3.83
CA ILE A 393 -1.91 -11.92 -3.37
C ILE A 393 -2.83 -11.38 -4.46
N ARG A 394 -3.84 -10.61 -4.05
CA ARG A 394 -4.62 -9.75 -4.93
C ARG A 394 -4.56 -8.32 -4.43
N ILE A 395 -4.22 -7.40 -5.31
CA ILE A 395 -4.28 -5.96 -5.04
C ILE A 395 -5.31 -5.33 -5.96
N ARG A 396 -6.22 -4.54 -5.39
CA ARG A 396 -7.21 -3.77 -6.13
C ARG A 396 -7.02 -2.29 -5.91
N TRP A 397 -6.75 -1.56 -6.98
CA TRP A 397 -6.74 -0.10 -6.99
C TRP A 397 -8.01 0.41 -7.63
N GLY A 398 -8.73 1.27 -6.92
CA GLY A 398 -10.01 1.78 -7.40
C GLY A 398 -10.32 3.20 -6.93
N ALA A 399 -11.17 3.88 -7.67
CA ALA A 399 -11.74 5.17 -7.29
C ALA A 399 -13.27 5.14 -7.49
N TYR A 400 -14.00 5.87 -6.66
CA TYR A 400 -15.45 6.03 -6.77
C TYR A 400 -15.93 7.34 -6.15
N ASP A 401 -17.02 7.89 -6.70
CA ASP A 401 -17.69 9.05 -6.13
C ASP A 401 -18.64 8.63 -5.02
N SER A 402 -18.76 9.45 -3.99
CA SER A 402 -19.66 9.16 -2.90
C SER A 402 -20.94 9.99 -2.96
N GLY A 403 -22.10 9.34 -2.86
CA GLY A 403 -23.39 10.01 -2.65
C GLY A 403 -24.00 10.66 -3.89
N ASP A 404 -23.19 11.13 -4.83
CA ASP A 404 -23.54 11.41 -6.23
C ASP A 404 -22.35 11.05 -7.14
N GLY A 405 -22.40 11.38 -8.44
CA GLY A 405 -21.32 11.15 -9.41
C GLY A 405 -20.96 12.43 -10.16
N VAL A 406 -20.88 13.56 -9.46
CA VAL A 406 -20.74 14.89 -10.10
C VAL A 406 -19.31 15.40 -10.02
N LEU A 407 -18.69 15.38 -8.84
CA LEU A 407 -17.34 15.92 -8.65
C LEU A 407 -16.38 14.75 -8.57
N ASP A 408 -15.43 14.73 -9.49
CA ASP A 408 -14.61 13.55 -9.70
C ASP A 408 -13.31 13.62 -8.91
N SER A 409 -12.81 12.45 -8.53
CA SER A 409 -11.49 12.27 -7.93
C SER A 409 -10.68 11.26 -8.72
N THR A 410 -9.37 11.52 -8.79
CA THR A 410 -8.44 10.72 -9.59
C THR A 410 -7.23 10.34 -8.76
N ALA A 411 -6.86 9.06 -8.79
CA ALA A 411 -5.58 8.58 -8.32
C ALA A 411 -4.70 8.19 -9.50
N ILE A 412 -3.44 8.57 -9.42
CA ILE A 412 -2.39 8.04 -10.29
C ILE A 412 -1.47 7.16 -9.45
N ILE A 413 -1.04 6.01 -9.98
CA ILE A 413 -0.28 4.96 -9.30
C ILE A 413 0.92 4.59 -10.19
N ASP A 414 2.07 4.36 -9.57
CA ASP A 414 3.36 4.18 -10.26
C ASP A 414 4.37 3.40 -9.38
N ASN A 415 5.49 2.98 -9.97
CA ASN A 415 6.70 2.56 -9.27
C ASN A 415 6.45 1.47 -8.22
N TRP A 416 5.88 0.32 -8.66
CA TRP A 416 5.83 -0.88 -7.82
C TRP A 416 7.24 -1.37 -7.53
N GLN A 417 7.53 -1.64 -6.26
CA GLN A 417 8.81 -2.17 -5.82
C GLN A 417 8.60 -3.32 -4.86
N TRP A 418 9.25 -4.45 -5.13
CA TRP A 418 9.37 -5.52 -4.16
C TRP A 418 10.40 -5.15 -3.09
N SER A 419 10.23 -5.68 -1.89
CA SER A 419 11.18 -5.56 -0.79
C SER A 419 11.55 -6.94 -0.28
N ALA A 420 12.84 -7.28 -0.33
CA ALA A 420 13.40 -8.48 0.29
C ALA A 420 13.65 -8.30 1.80
N GLU A 421 13.53 -7.07 2.31
CA GLU A 421 13.74 -6.73 3.71
C GLU A 421 12.57 -7.18 4.58
N ALA A 422 12.89 -7.85 5.68
CA ALA A 422 11.91 -8.22 6.70
C ALA A 422 11.40 -6.97 7.45
N GLY A 423 10.22 -7.09 8.06
CA GLY A 423 9.67 -6.04 8.93
C GLY A 423 8.87 -4.96 8.21
N THR A 424 8.59 -5.11 6.91
CA THR A 424 7.62 -4.25 6.22
C THR A 424 6.27 -4.30 6.94
N THR A 425 5.77 -3.16 7.38
CA THR A 425 4.42 -3.01 7.94
C THR A 425 3.53 -2.22 7.00
N VAL A 426 2.22 -2.42 7.09
CA VAL A 426 1.26 -1.61 6.32
C VAL A 426 1.39 -0.14 6.72
N GLY A 427 1.49 0.75 5.74
CA GLY A 427 1.53 2.18 5.99
C GLY A 427 1.56 3.01 4.72
N THR A 428 1.24 4.30 4.87
CA THR A 428 1.38 5.30 3.80
C THR A 428 2.14 6.50 4.32
N THR A 429 3.12 6.97 3.56
CA THR A 429 3.96 8.11 3.93
C THR A 429 4.15 9.06 2.75
N PRO A 430 4.28 10.39 2.99
CA PRO A 430 4.65 11.32 1.94
C PRO A 430 6.04 11.01 1.39
N ILE A 431 6.18 11.09 0.07
CA ILE A 431 7.47 11.05 -0.59
C ILE A 431 7.98 12.50 -0.67
N PRO A 432 9.16 12.81 -0.09
CA PRO A 432 9.70 14.16 -0.18
C PRO A 432 9.86 14.60 -1.63
N PRO A 433 9.54 15.87 -1.97
CA PRO A 433 9.85 16.41 -3.28
C PRO A 433 11.35 16.27 -3.55
N ILE A 434 11.72 15.91 -4.78
CA ILE A 434 13.13 15.92 -5.18
C ILE A 434 13.64 17.37 -5.02
N PRO A 435 14.71 17.61 -4.25
CA PRO A 435 15.30 18.95 -4.12
C PRO A 435 15.60 19.51 -5.51
N LYS A 436 15.10 20.72 -5.79
CA LYS A 436 15.34 21.41 -7.06
C LYS A 436 16.78 21.85 -7.24
#